data_AF-A0A2W4MQ71-F1
#
_entry.id   AF-A0A2W4MQ71-F1
#
_cell.length_a   1.000
_cell.length_b   1.000
_cell.length_c   1.000
_cell.angle_alpha   90.00
_cell.angle_beta   90.00
_cell.angle_gamma   90.00
#
_symmetry.space_group_name_H-M   'P 1'
#
loop_
_entity.id
_entity.type
_entity.pdbx_description
1 polymer ?
#
loop_
_entity_poly.entity_id
_entity_poly.type
_entity_poly.pdbx_seq_one_letter_code
_entity_poly.pdbx_strand_id
1 'polypeptide(L)'
;MDLRGVSFERLNDVEFLRAAMYEAARRCGATVVDENFVKFEPQGVTGVLVLSESHLSIHTYPEEGFAAIDCYTCGERVDPEIAAAYLQEALEGQVVGYRALQRGTGEIVDLPSSRRSLAVSRQ
;
A
#
# COMPACT_ATOMS: atom_id res chain seq x y z
N MET A 1 -3.01 -1.85 -4.91
CA MET A 1 -2.26 -0.93 -5.80
C MET A 1 -0.98 -1.63 -6.15
N ASP A 2 -0.62 -1.58 -7.42
CA ASP A 2 0.53 -2.28 -7.97
C ASP A 2 1.50 -1.23 -8.51
N LEU A 3 2.73 -1.26 -8.00
CA LEU A 3 3.82 -0.38 -8.42
C LEU A 3 4.88 -1.16 -9.19
N ARG A 4 5.46 -0.53 -10.21
CA ARG A 4 6.66 -1.01 -10.92
C ARG A 4 7.73 0.08 -11.02
N GLY A 5 8.96 -0.33 -11.33
CA GLY A 5 10.09 0.58 -11.48
C GLY A 5 10.65 1.10 -10.15
N VAL A 6 10.35 0.41 -9.04
CA VAL A 6 10.91 0.74 -7.73
C VAL A 6 12.33 0.15 -7.62
N SER A 7 13.27 0.92 -7.07
CA SER A 7 14.66 0.47 -6.86
C SER A 7 14.74 -0.77 -5.96
N PHE A 8 15.71 -1.63 -6.23
CA PHE A 8 16.01 -2.82 -5.42
C PHE A 8 16.20 -2.47 -3.93
N GLU A 9 16.95 -1.41 -3.65
CA GLU A 9 17.31 -0.99 -2.30
C GLU A 9 16.07 -0.69 -1.45
N ARG A 10 15.09 0.03 -2.02
CA ARG A 10 13.81 0.31 -1.34
C ARG A 10 12.95 -0.93 -1.17
N LEU A 11 12.89 -1.81 -2.17
CA LEU A 11 12.08 -3.03 -2.09
C LEU A 11 12.65 -4.08 -1.14
N ASN A 12 13.96 -4.02 -0.84
CA ASN A 12 14.65 -4.99 -0.01
C ASN A 12 15.07 -4.44 1.37
N ASP A 13 14.64 -3.24 1.73
CA ASP A 13 14.90 -2.60 3.03
C ASP A 13 13.64 -2.65 3.92
N VAL A 14 13.65 -3.59 4.86
CA VAL A 14 12.52 -3.81 5.79
C VAL A 14 12.28 -2.62 6.72
N GLU A 15 13.32 -1.89 7.11
CA GLU A 15 13.20 -0.75 8.02
C GLU A 15 12.58 0.45 7.30
N PHE A 16 13.02 0.69 6.07
CA PHE A 16 12.42 1.70 5.19
C PHE A 16 10.94 1.41 4.93
N LEU A 17 10.60 0.17 4.56
CA LEU A 17 9.22 -0.21 4.27
C LEU A 17 8.33 -0.10 5.52
N ARG A 18 8.83 -0.51 6.70
CA ARG A 18 8.14 -0.32 7.96
C ARG A 18 7.85 1.16 8.22
N ALA A 19 8.86 2.01 8.13
CA ALA A 19 8.70 3.45 8.36
C ALA A 19 7.70 4.08 7.39
N ALA A 20 7.76 3.72 6.11
CA ALA A 20 6.82 4.18 5.09
C ALA A 20 5.38 3.73 5.38
N MET A 21 5.16 2.47 5.79
CA MET A 21 3.81 2.00 6.13
C MET A 21 3.24 2.71 7.38
N TYR A 22 4.06 2.96 8.41
CA TYR A 22 3.61 3.71 9.59
C TYR A 22 3.22 5.15 9.26
N GLU A 23 4.03 5.82 8.42
CA GLU A 23 3.72 7.18 7.98
C GLU A 23 2.48 7.20 7.10
N ALA A 24 2.25 6.18 6.25
CA ALA A 24 1.02 6.03 5.48
C ALA A 24 -0.21 5.92 6.39
N ALA A 25 -0.15 5.06 7.41
CA ALA A 25 -1.21 4.89 8.40
C ALA A 25 -1.49 6.20 9.16
N ARG A 26 -0.43 6.90 9.59
CA ARG A 26 -0.56 8.19 10.28
C ARG A 26 -1.22 9.24 9.40
N ARG A 27 -0.83 9.35 8.13
CA ARG A 27 -1.37 10.34 7.19
C ARG A 27 -2.84 10.11 6.86
N CYS A 28 -3.27 8.84 6.70
CA CYS A 28 -4.67 8.55 6.46
C CYS A 28 -5.54 8.62 7.72
N GLY A 29 -4.95 8.87 8.90
CA GLY A 29 -5.68 8.95 10.17
C GLY A 29 -6.00 7.60 10.80
N ALA A 30 -5.37 6.52 10.32
CA ALA A 30 -5.52 5.19 10.90
C ALA A 30 -4.70 5.04 12.18
N THR A 31 -5.19 4.20 13.10
CA THR A 31 -4.46 3.79 14.30
C THR A 31 -3.91 2.39 14.10
N VAL A 32 -2.60 2.23 14.23
CA VAL A 32 -1.91 0.94 14.20
C VAL A 32 -2.06 0.26 15.56
N VAL A 33 -2.47 -1.00 15.55
CA VAL A 33 -2.65 -1.84 16.74
C VAL A 33 -1.55 -2.89 16.87
N ASP A 34 -1.07 -3.41 15.74
CA ASP A 34 0.01 -4.41 15.71
C ASP A 34 0.75 -4.35 14.35
N GLU A 35 1.91 -5.00 14.26
CA GLU A 35 2.70 -5.09 13.05
C GLU A 35 3.37 -6.45 12.86
N ASN A 36 3.64 -6.82 11.61
CA ASN A 36 4.55 -7.91 11.28
C ASN A 36 5.29 -7.62 9.97
N PHE A 37 6.62 -7.71 10.00
CA PHE A 37 7.47 -7.50 8.84
C PHE A 37 8.47 -8.65 8.73
N VAL A 38 8.46 -9.33 7.58
CA VAL A 38 9.32 -10.47 7.28
C VAL A 38 10.13 -10.12 6.04
N LYS A 39 11.46 -10.04 6.21
CA LYS A 39 12.41 -10.03 5.10
C LYS A 39 12.73 -11.48 4.71
N PHE A 40 12.64 -11.78 3.42
CA PHE A 40 12.92 -13.10 2.88
C PHE A 40 14.33 -13.18 2.32
N GLU A 41 14.82 -14.42 2.22
CA GLU A 41 16.06 -14.76 1.54
C GLU A 41 15.71 -15.38 0.17
N PRO A 42 16.38 -14.96 -0.93
CA PRO A 42 17.51 -14.02 -0.96
C PRO A 42 17.11 -12.53 -0.86
N GLN A 43 15.83 -12.20 -1.03
CA GLN A 43 15.35 -10.82 -1.04
C GLN A 43 13.83 -10.73 -0.91
N GLY A 44 13.34 -9.50 -0.74
CA GLY A 44 11.92 -9.17 -0.70
C GLY A 44 11.40 -9.10 0.74
N VAL A 45 10.28 -8.42 0.89
CA VAL A 45 9.67 -8.11 2.18
C VAL A 45 8.16 -8.29 2.07
N THR A 46 7.57 -8.96 3.06
CA THR A 46 6.15 -8.84 3.36
C THR A 46 6.00 -8.04 4.64
N GLY A 47 5.20 -6.98 4.58
CA GLY A 47 4.87 -6.13 5.72
C GLY A 47 3.36 -6.02 5.89
N VAL A 48 2.88 -6.08 7.12
CA VAL A 48 1.48 -5.87 7.47
C VAL A 48 1.40 -4.99 8.72
N LEU A 49 0.58 -3.96 8.64
CA LEU A 49 0.10 -3.21 9.81
C LEU A 49 -1.34 -3.60 10.07
N VAL A 50 -1.61 -4.09 11.28
CA VAL A 50 -2.97 -4.32 11.77
C VAL A 50 -3.50 -2.99 12.27
N LEU A 51 -4.62 -2.55 11.68
CA LEU A 51 -5.35 -1.38 12.12
C LEU A 51 -6.54 -1.84 12.99
N SER A 52 -7.18 -0.94 13.73
CA SER A 52 -8.26 -1.30 14.68
C SER A 52 -9.35 -2.23 14.11
N GLU A 53 -9.70 -2.07 12.82
CA GLU A 53 -10.72 -2.91 12.14
C GLU A 53 -10.31 -3.30 10.70
N SER A 54 -9.04 -3.15 10.33
CA SER A 54 -8.59 -3.27 8.93
C SER A 54 -7.07 -3.46 8.84
N HIS A 55 -6.43 -3.19 7.70
CA HIS A 55 -4.98 -3.38 7.55
C HIS A 55 -4.36 -2.56 6.41
N LEU A 56 -3.06 -2.27 6.55
CA LEU A 56 -2.19 -1.97 5.40
C LEU A 56 -1.27 -3.16 5.19
N SER A 57 -1.04 -3.57 3.93
CA SER A 57 -0.05 -4.59 3.60
C SER A 57 0.80 -4.20 2.40
N ILE A 58 2.02 -4.75 2.35
CA ILE A 58 2.93 -4.65 1.22
C ILE A 58 3.64 -5.99 0.99
N HIS A 59 3.78 -6.36 -0.27
CA HIS A 59 4.59 -7.48 -0.74
C HIS A 59 5.53 -6.98 -1.82
N THR A 60 6.84 -7.14 -1.62
CA THR A 60 7.85 -6.65 -2.56
C THR A 60 8.57 -7.78 -3.29
N TYR A 61 8.88 -7.52 -4.56
CA TYR A 61 9.63 -8.41 -5.45
C TYR A 61 10.77 -7.59 -6.10
N PRO A 62 11.91 -7.42 -5.39
CA PRO A 62 13.02 -6.57 -5.82
C PRO A 62 13.55 -6.86 -7.23
N GLU A 63 13.60 -8.14 -7.63
CA GLU A 63 14.03 -8.61 -8.95
C GLU A 63 13.14 -8.10 -10.10
N GLU A 64 11.86 -7.86 -9.81
CA GLU A 64 10.88 -7.36 -10.78
C GLU A 64 10.68 -5.83 -10.68
N GLY A 65 11.35 -5.17 -9.73
CA GLY A 65 11.10 -3.78 -9.37
C GLY A 65 9.63 -3.54 -8.98
N PHE A 66 8.98 -4.54 -8.37
CA PHE A 66 7.52 -4.60 -8.17
C PHE A 66 7.13 -4.60 -6.70
N ALA A 67 6.04 -3.90 -6.38
CA ALA A 67 5.37 -3.96 -5.09
C ALA A 67 3.84 -4.06 -5.25
N ALA A 68 3.22 -5.01 -4.55
CA ALA A 68 1.79 -5.11 -4.37
C ALA A 68 1.41 -4.56 -2.99
N ILE A 69 0.48 -3.61 -2.96
CA ILE A 69 0.12 -2.83 -1.76
C ILE A 69 -1.39 -2.85 -1.57
N ASP A 70 -1.87 -3.22 -0.39
CA ASP A 70 -3.28 -3.07 -0.02
C ASP A 70 -3.44 -2.02 1.07
N CYS A 71 -4.35 -1.09 0.85
CA CYS A 71 -4.77 -0.08 1.82
C CYS A 71 -6.24 -0.33 2.16
N TYR A 72 -6.49 -1.20 3.13
CA TYR A 72 -7.83 -1.47 3.61
C TYR A 72 -8.08 -0.68 4.89
N THR A 73 -9.06 0.21 4.87
CA THR A 73 -9.43 1.04 6.02
C THR A 73 -10.91 0.91 6.33
N CYS A 74 -11.30 1.29 7.55
CA CYS A 74 -12.69 1.36 8.00
C CYS A 74 -13.02 2.79 8.48
N GLY A 75 -14.28 3.19 8.34
CA GLY A 75 -14.80 4.47 8.81
C GLY A 75 -14.66 5.63 7.82
N GLU A 76 -15.53 6.63 7.94
CA GLU A 76 -15.60 7.78 7.01
C GLU A 76 -14.47 8.78 7.18
N ARG A 77 -13.69 8.68 8.27
CA ARG A 77 -12.60 9.62 8.60
C ARG A 77 -11.23 9.14 8.15
N VAL A 78 -11.13 7.90 7.65
CA VAL A 78 -9.87 7.29 7.22
C VAL A 78 -9.89 7.09 5.72
N ASP A 79 -9.07 7.86 5.01
CA ASP A 79 -9.02 7.81 3.54
C ASP A 79 -7.86 6.90 3.06
N PRO A 80 -8.14 5.71 2.50
CA PRO A 80 -7.10 4.81 2.03
C PRO A 80 -6.33 5.38 0.83
N GLU A 81 -6.88 6.36 0.11
CA GLU A 81 -6.21 7.00 -1.01
C GLU A 81 -5.02 7.84 -0.56
N ILE A 82 -5.10 8.47 0.61
CA ILE A 82 -3.98 9.21 1.22
C ILE A 82 -2.80 8.27 1.52
N ALA A 83 -3.09 7.08 2.06
CA ALA A 83 -2.06 6.07 2.33
C ALA A 83 -1.42 5.56 1.03
N ALA A 84 -2.25 5.22 0.04
CA ALA A 84 -1.76 4.75 -1.26
C ALA A 84 -0.92 5.81 -1.99
N ALA A 85 -1.35 7.07 -1.99
CA ALA A 85 -0.63 8.17 -2.64
C ALA A 85 0.74 8.40 -1.99
N TYR A 86 0.79 8.40 -0.66
CA TYR A 86 2.06 8.53 0.05
C TYR A 86 2.99 7.32 -0.20
N LEU A 87 2.49 6.09 -0.19
CA LEU A 87 3.32 4.91 -0.46
C LEU A 87 3.87 4.94 -1.89
N GLN A 88 3.10 5.41 -2.86
CA GLN A 88 3.57 5.62 -4.23
C GLN A 88 4.71 6.65 -4.29
N GLU A 89 4.57 7.79 -3.62
CA GLU A 89 5.61 8.83 -3.52
C GLU A 89 6.87 8.28 -2.84
N ALA A 90 6.72 7.65 -1.68
CA ALA A 90 7.84 7.12 -0.90
C ALA A 90 8.60 6.03 -1.66
N LEU A 91 7.92 5.18 -2.42
CA LEU A 91 8.55 4.13 -3.21
C LEU A 91 9.07 4.63 -4.56
N GLU A 92 8.72 5.85 -4.99
CA GLU A 92 9.04 6.38 -6.32
C GLU A 92 8.63 5.43 -7.47
N GLY A 93 7.59 4.63 -7.23
CA GLY A 93 7.09 3.64 -8.18
C GLY A 93 6.09 4.21 -9.16
N GLN A 94 6.02 3.63 -10.35
CA GLN A 94 4.97 3.88 -11.32
C GLN A 94 3.75 3.01 -11.00
N VAL A 95 2.58 3.62 -10.91
CA VAL A 95 1.32 2.88 -10.70
C VAL A 95 0.96 2.15 -11.99
N VAL A 96 0.99 0.83 -11.97
CA VAL A 96 0.59 -0.02 -13.11
C VAL A 96 -0.77 -0.68 -12.90
N GLY A 97 -1.26 -0.70 -11.65
CA GLY A 97 -2.56 -1.23 -11.28
C GLY A 97 -3.14 -0.50 -10.08
N TYR A 98 -4.40 -0.10 -10.18
CA TYR A 98 -5.14 0.47 -9.06
C TYR A 98 -6.59 0.05 -9.14
N ARG A 99 -7.11 -0.44 -8.02
CA ARG A 99 -8.51 -0.82 -7.82
C ARG A 99 -8.91 -0.40 -6.43
N ALA A 100 -10.07 0.25 -6.32
CA ALA A 100 -10.67 0.64 -5.05
C ALA A 100 -12.03 -0.04 -4.94
N LEU A 101 -12.30 -0.62 -3.77
CA LEU A 101 -13.49 -1.43 -3.52
C LEU A 101 -14.21 -0.90 -2.30
N GLN A 102 -15.52 -0.71 -2.40
CA GLN A 102 -16.36 -0.52 -1.22
C GLN A 102 -16.69 -1.90 -0.63
N ARG A 103 -16.51 -2.06 0.68
CA ARG A 103 -16.75 -3.31 1.41
C ARG A 103 -17.77 -3.10 2.54
N GLY A 104 -18.53 -4.13 2.88
CA GLY A 104 -19.39 -4.17 4.08
C GLY A 104 -20.84 -3.65 3.95
N THR A 105 -21.22 -3.00 2.84
CA THR A 105 -22.55 -2.36 2.68
C THR A 105 -23.43 -2.99 1.60
N GLY A 106 -23.24 -4.27 1.28
CA GLY A 106 -23.98 -4.99 0.24
C GLY A 106 -23.05 -5.69 -0.76
N GLU A 107 -23.42 -5.70 -2.05
CA GLU A 107 -22.55 -6.22 -3.10
C GLU A 107 -21.21 -5.48 -3.13
N ILE A 108 -20.15 -6.21 -3.51
CA ILE A 108 -18.82 -5.61 -3.68
C ILE A 108 -18.83 -4.79 -4.96
N VAL A 109 -18.66 -3.48 -4.85
CA VAL A 109 -18.67 -2.55 -5.98
C VAL A 109 -17.29 -1.94 -6.18
N ASP A 110 -16.85 -1.92 -7.43
CA ASP A 110 -15.70 -1.14 -7.88
C ASP A 110 -15.99 0.34 -7.80
N LEU A 111 -15.16 1.07 -7.05
CA LEU A 111 -15.26 2.52 -6.98
C LEU A 111 -14.76 3.15 -8.30
N PRO A 112 -15.45 4.20 -8.78
CA PRO A 112 -15.15 4.82 -10.06
C PRO A 112 -13.75 5.42 -10.08
N SER A 113 -13.13 5.43 -11.26
CA SER A 113 -11.76 5.93 -11.48
C SER A 113 -11.58 7.42 -11.21
N SER A 114 -12.66 8.17 -11.00
CA SER A 114 -12.62 9.59 -10.63
C SER A 114 -12.13 9.85 -9.21
N ARG A 115 -12.11 8.82 -8.34
CA ARG A 115 -11.39 8.83 -7.04
C ARG A 115 -9.94 8.34 -7.19
N ARG A 116 -9.26 8.69 -8.29
CA ARG A 116 -7.85 8.34 -8.51
C ARG A 116 -7.07 9.63 -8.66
N SER A 117 -6.47 10.08 -7.56
CA SER A 117 -5.34 11.01 -7.55
C SER A 117 -4.09 10.41 -8.20
N LEU A 118 -4.01 9.07 -8.25
CA LEU A 118 -2.92 8.31 -8.81
C LEU A 118 -3.13 8.01 -10.30
N ALA A 119 -2.31 8.63 -11.16
CA ALA A 119 -2.27 8.33 -12.58
C ALA A 119 -1.67 6.93 -12.80
N VAL A 120 -2.44 6.03 -13.42
CA VAL A 120 -1.95 4.72 -13.84
C VAL A 120 -1.16 4.89 -15.13
N SER A 121 0.12 4.54 -15.12
CA SER A 121 0.95 4.51 -16.32
C SER A 121 0.41 3.46 -17.28
N ARG A 122 0.11 3.87 -18.52
CA ARG A 122 -0.22 2.92 -19.60
C ARG A 122 1.08 2.24 -20.05
N GLN A 123 1.05 0.91 -20.15
CA GLN A 123 2.07 0.14 -20.85
C GLN A 123 2.06 0.48 -22.35
#